data_AF-A0A023EMJ3-F1
#
_entry.id   AF-A0A023EMJ3-F1
#
_cell.length_a   1.000
_cell.length_b   1.000
_cell.length_c   1.000
_cell.angle_alpha   90.00
_cell.angle_beta   90.00
_cell.angle_gamma   90.00
#
_symmetry.space_group_name_H-M   'P 1'
#
loop_
_entity.id
_entity.type
_entity.pdbx_description
1 polymer ?
#
loop_
_entity_poly.entity_id
_entity_poly.type
_entity_poly.pdbx_seq_one_letter_code
_entity_poly.pdbx_strand_id
1 'polypeptide(L)'
;MASLNLTVLSKFSKLAPLVTKNLIRPAAQTRVIPAAGLGGLRRYSNEEAPKKDEELSENEKKLTTEIEGLKKETESLNEKVKQLDDKYKRALADGENLRQRLTKQIEDAKLFGIQGFCKDLLEVADILGHATEAVPKEEISDKNPHLKNLYEGLTMTKAQLNQVFKRHGLETVNPLNEKFNPNLHEALFQQEVQNVEPNTVVVVSKIGYKLHERCIRPALVGVSKG
;
A
#
# COMPACT_ATOMS: atom_id res chain seq x y z
N MET A 1 12.53 -54.42 -13.51
CA MET A 1 12.82 -54.31 -14.96
C MET A 1 11.57 -53.83 -15.67
N ALA A 2 11.35 -52.51 -15.67
CA ALA A 2 10.41 -51.74 -16.48
C ALA A 2 10.68 -50.27 -16.10
N SER A 3 11.25 -49.48 -17.03
CA SER A 3 10.59 -48.32 -17.66
C SER A 3 10.54 -47.09 -16.73
N LEU A 4 10.93 -45.86 -17.05
CA LEU A 4 11.33 -45.19 -18.29
C LEU A 4 12.30 -44.04 -17.95
N ASN A 5 13.23 -43.85 -18.87
CA ASN A 5 14.17 -42.74 -19.11
C ASN A 5 13.85 -41.38 -18.48
N LEU A 6 14.68 -41.00 -17.51
CA LEU A 6 14.84 -39.64 -17.00
C LEU A 6 15.72 -38.81 -17.96
N THR A 7 15.30 -38.64 -19.22
CA THR A 7 16.10 -37.91 -20.22
C THR A 7 15.23 -37.10 -21.18
N VAL A 8 14.40 -36.16 -20.67
CA VAL A 8 13.73 -35.18 -21.56
C VAL A 8 13.71 -33.72 -21.02
N LEU A 9 14.07 -33.44 -19.76
CA LEU A 9 13.86 -32.07 -19.20
C LEU A 9 15.11 -31.25 -18.89
N SER A 10 16.23 -31.45 -19.61
CA SER A 10 17.46 -30.65 -19.41
C SER A 10 17.96 -29.86 -20.63
N LYS A 11 17.13 -29.64 -21.66
CA LYS A 11 17.52 -28.93 -22.91
C LYS A 11 16.89 -27.56 -23.14
N PHE A 12 16.51 -26.83 -22.09
CA PHE A 12 16.10 -25.42 -22.22
C PHE A 12 16.81 -24.52 -21.20
N SER A 13 18.14 -24.58 -21.17
CA SER A 13 18.96 -23.52 -20.58
C SER A 13 19.71 -22.80 -21.70
N LYS A 14 19.55 -21.47 -21.72
CA LYS A 14 20.28 -20.47 -22.53
C LYS A 14 19.77 -20.25 -23.97
N LEU A 15 18.62 -19.59 -24.07
CA LEU A 15 18.29 -18.72 -25.21
C LEU A 15 18.35 -17.26 -24.73
N ALA A 16 19.18 -16.46 -25.40
CA ALA A 16 19.54 -15.09 -25.07
C ALA A 16 18.40 -14.08 -25.33
N PRO A 17 18.33 -12.93 -24.64
CA PRO A 17 17.60 -11.79 -25.16
C PRO A 17 18.52 -10.97 -26.09
N LEU A 18 18.21 -10.99 -27.39
CA LEU A 18 18.69 -10.04 -28.37
C LEU A 18 18.13 -8.65 -28.04
N VAL A 19 18.97 -7.79 -27.46
CA VAL A 19 18.66 -6.37 -27.28
C VAL A 19 18.89 -5.67 -28.62
N THR A 20 17.81 -5.51 -29.40
CA THR A 20 17.79 -4.66 -30.59
C THR A 20 17.68 -3.19 -30.19
N LYS A 21 18.83 -2.54 -29.99
CA LYS A 21 18.90 -1.07 -29.97
C LYS A 21 18.87 -0.56 -31.40
N ASN A 22 17.74 0.00 -31.84
CA ASN A 22 17.69 0.84 -33.03
C ASN A 22 16.84 2.10 -32.80
N LEU A 23 17.55 3.23 -32.92
CA LEU A 23 17.18 4.46 -33.64
C LEU A 23 15.98 5.29 -33.14
N ILE A 24 16.28 6.35 -32.38
CA ILE A 24 15.66 7.68 -32.59
C ILE A 24 16.78 8.73 -32.47
N ARG A 25 17.20 9.32 -33.61
CA ARG A 25 18.03 10.52 -33.68
C ARG A 25 17.16 11.75 -33.33
N PRO A 26 17.62 12.73 -32.55
CA PRO A 26 16.92 14.00 -32.45
C PRO A 26 17.23 14.84 -33.70
N ALA A 27 16.18 15.24 -34.41
CA ALA A 27 16.27 16.22 -35.50
C ALA A 27 16.53 17.63 -34.93
N ALA A 28 17.22 18.43 -35.73
CA ALA A 28 17.79 19.73 -35.42
C ALA A 28 16.83 20.73 -34.74
N GLN A 29 17.33 21.39 -33.70
CA GLN A 29 16.75 22.62 -33.17
C GLN A 29 16.91 23.74 -34.20
N THR A 30 15.81 24.18 -34.80
CA THR A 30 15.74 25.45 -35.51
C THR A 30 15.67 26.58 -34.49
N ARG A 31 16.72 27.41 -34.44
CA ARG A 31 16.75 28.68 -33.73
C ARG A 31 15.65 29.60 -34.29
N VAL A 32 14.72 30.01 -33.43
CA VAL A 32 13.83 31.15 -33.70
C VAL A 32 14.59 32.42 -33.35
N ILE A 33 14.84 33.27 -34.35
CA ILE A 33 15.39 34.62 -34.16
C ILE A 33 14.20 35.57 -33.91
N PRO A 34 14.22 36.43 -32.87
CA PRO A 34 13.15 37.41 -32.66
C PRO A 34 13.43 38.64 -33.52
N ALA A 35 12.53 38.96 -34.46
CA ALA A 35 12.54 40.24 -35.15
C ALA A 35 11.71 41.24 -34.34
N ALA A 36 12.39 42.02 -33.49
CA ALA A 36 11.84 43.21 -32.86
C ALA A 36 12.37 44.45 -33.58
N GLY A 37 11.46 45.31 -34.06
CA GLY A 37 11.75 46.73 -34.31
C GLY A 37 11.34 47.27 -35.67
N LEU A 38 10.74 48.47 -35.62
CA LEU A 38 10.28 49.38 -36.69
C LEU A 38 8.85 49.07 -37.19
N GLY A 39 7.82 49.87 -36.87
CA GLY A 39 7.81 51.28 -36.55
C GLY A 39 7.03 52.02 -37.63
N GLY A 40 5.69 52.04 -37.48
CA GLY A 40 4.75 52.99 -38.07
C GLY A 40 4.66 53.08 -39.60
N LEU A 41 3.47 52.78 -40.14
CA LEU A 41 2.88 53.63 -41.18
C LEU A 41 1.35 53.47 -41.23
N ARG A 42 0.71 54.61 -40.93
CA ARG A 42 -0.61 55.15 -41.31
C ARG A 42 -1.75 54.23 -41.80
N ARG A 43 -2.91 54.47 -41.19
CA ARG A 43 -4.25 54.07 -41.61
C ARG A 43 -4.65 54.61 -43.00
N TYR A 44 -5.34 53.73 -43.74
CA TYR A 44 -6.39 53.88 -44.75
C TYR A 44 -6.32 55.04 -45.75
N SER A 45 -6.10 54.68 -47.02
CA SER A 45 -6.86 55.23 -48.14
C SER A 45 -7.52 54.06 -48.89
N ASN A 46 -8.81 54.21 -49.09
CA ASN A 46 -9.71 53.35 -49.83
C ASN A 46 -9.37 53.48 -51.34
N GLU A 47 -8.83 52.43 -51.96
CA GLU A 47 -8.84 52.27 -53.41
C GLU A 47 -9.44 50.90 -53.70
N GLU A 48 -10.68 50.91 -54.18
CA GLU A 48 -11.36 49.75 -54.76
C GLU A 48 -10.54 49.26 -55.96
N ALA A 49 -9.70 48.26 -55.73
CA ALA A 49 -9.13 47.45 -56.80
C ALA A 49 -10.22 46.51 -57.33
N PRO A 50 -10.36 46.38 -58.67
CA PRO A 50 -11.49 45.69 -59.26
C PRO A 50 -11.46 44.22 -58.85
N LYS A 51 -12.61 43.73 -58.37
CA LYS A 51 -12.90 42.30 -58.32
C LYS A 51 -12.84 41.78 -59.75
N LYS A 52 -11.67 41.30 -60.16
CA LYS A 52 -11.61 40.32 -61.23
C LYS A 52 -12.13 39.04 -60.62
N ASP A 53 -13.35 38.70 -61.04
CA ASP A 53 -13.90 37.36 -60.90
C ASP A 53 -12.90 36.39 -61.54
N GLU A 54 -12.01 35.82 -60.74
CA GLU A 54 -11.34 34.58 -61.09
C GLU A 54 -12.43 33.50 -60.98
N GLU A 55 -13.13 33.28 -62.09
CA GLU A 55 -13.84 32.04 -62.31
C GLU A 55 -12.81 30.90 -62.29
N LEU A 56 -12.57 30.36 -61.09
CA LEU A 56 -11.90 29.08 -60.90
C LEU A 56 -12.55 28.08 -61.86
N SER A 57 -11.73 27.40 -62.66
CA SER A 57 -12.24 26.40 -63.59
C SER A 57 -13.05 25.36 -62.81
N GLU A 58 -14.08 24.75 -63.42
CA GLU A 58 -14.92 23.73 -62.73
C GLU A 58 -14.11 22.63 -62.04
N ASN A 59 -12.88 22.37 -62.51
CA ASN A 59 -11.95 21.43 -61.89
C ASN A 59 -11.35 21.95 -60.57
N GLU A 60 -11.00 23.24 -60.47
CA GLU A 60 -10.45 23.83 -59.24
C GLU A 60 -11.52 23.91 -58.15
N LYS A 61 -12.79 24.22 -58.49
CA LYS A 61 -13.91 24.20 -57.54
C LYS A 61 -14.18 22.78 -57.02
N LYS A 62 -14.17 21.76 -57.89
CA LYS A 62 -14.31 20.34 -57.49
C LYS A 62 -13.17 19.90 -56.56
N LEU A 63 -11.92 20.26 -56.89
CA LEU A 63 -10.75 19.97 -56.06
C LEU A 63 -10.84 20.65 -54.69
N THR A 64 -11.31 21.89 -54.61
CA THR A 64 -11.48 22.58 -53.32
C THR A 64 -12.55 21.91 -52.44
N THR A 65 -13.67 21.47 -53.02
CA THR A 65 -14.72 20.75 -52.27
C THR A 65 -14.26 19.37 -51.77
N GLU A 66 -13.44 18.67 -52.55
CA GLU A 66 -12.89 17.36 -52.19
C GLU A 66 -11.81 17.49 -51.09
N ILE A 67 -10.98 18.54 -51.17
CA ILE A 67 -10.03 18.91 -50.10
C ILE A 67 -10.75 19.25 -48.79
N GLU A 68 -11.88 19.96 -48.84
CA GLU A 68 -12.68 20.25 -47.65
C GLU A 68 -13.34 19.00 -47.05
N GLY A 69 -13.80 18.06 -47.89
CA GLY A 69 -14.31 16.76 -47.45
C GLY A 69 -13.24 15.93 -46.74
N LEU A 70 -12.05 15.81 -47.35
CA LEU A 70 -10.90 15.12 -46.77
C LEU A 70 -10.43 15.77 -45.47
N LYS A 71 -10.41 17.11 -45.39
CA LYS A 71 -10.08 17.83 -44.14
C LYS A 71 -11.04 17.47 -43.01
N LYS A 72 -12.35 17.51 -43.26
CA LYS A 72 -13.37 17.12 -42.27
C LYS A 72 -13.21 15.65 -41.83
N GLU A 73 -12.90 14.76 -42.77
CA GLU A 73 -12.63 13.35 -42.45
C GLU A 73 -11.38 13.21 -41.56
N THR A 74 -10.27 13.88 -41.91
CA THR A 74 -9.05 13.88 -41.10
C THR A 74 -9.26 14.48 -39.71
N GLU A 75 -10.05 15.53 -39.57
CA GLU A 75 -10.42 16.12 -38.28
C GLU A 75 -11.21 15.12 -37.44
N SER A 76 -12.22 14.47 -38.02
CA SER A 76 -13.02 13.44 -37.33
C SER A 76 -12.19 12.23 -36.89
N LEU A 77 -11.21 11.82 -37.71
CA LEU A 77 -10.29 10.74 -37.39
C LEU A 77 -9.34 11.15 -36.27
N ASN A 78 -8.82 12.38 -36.30
CA ASN A 78 -7.96 12.92 -35.25
C ASN A 78 -8.70 13.03 -33.91
N GLU A 79 -9.98 13.40 -33.91
CA GLU A 79 -10.81 13.40 -32.70
C GLU A 79 -11.01 11.98 -32.16
N LYS A 80 -11.30 11.01 -33.02
CA LYS A 80 -11.41 9.60 -32.62
C LYS A 80 -10.10 9.08 -32.03
N VAL A 81 -8.95 9.41 -32.64
CA VAL A 81 -7.63 9.05 -32.12
C VAL A 81 -7.41 9.67 -30.74
N LYS A 82 -7.70 10.96 -30.56
CA LYS A 82 -7.59 11.63 -29.25
C LYS A 82 -8.48 10.95 -28.20
N GLN A 83 -9.73 10.64 -28.55
CA GLN A 83 -10.65 9.94 -27.65
C GLN A 83 -10.16 8.53 -27.27
N LEU A 84 -9.59 7.79 -28.23
CA LEU A 84 -9.02 6.47 -27.99
C LEU A 84 -7.76 6.55 -27.14
N ASP A 85 -6.86 7.51 -27.40
CA ASP A 85 -5.66 7.74 -26.61
C ASP A 85 -6.01 8.11 -25.17
N ASP A 86 -7.02 8.95 -24.96
CA ASP A 86 -7.48 9.33 -23.62
C ASP A 86 -8.08 8.13 -22.88
N LYS A 87 -8.90 7.32 -23.56
CA LYS A 87 -9.44 6.07 -22.99
C LYS A 87 -8.33 5.08 -22.67
N TYR A 88 -7.35 4.94 -23.56
CA TYR A 88 -6.21 4.03 -23.39
C TYR A 88 -5.34 4.46 -22.21
N LYS A 89 -4.95 5.73 -22.14
CA LYS A 89 -4.18 6.29 -21.01
C LYS A 89 -4.92 6.13 -19.69
N ARG A 90 -6.24 6.37 -19.68
CA ARG A 90 -7.08 6.14 -18.49
C ARG A 90 -7.10 4.67 -18.09
N ALA A 91 -7.33 3.76 -19.03
CA ALA A 91 -7.33 2.32 -18.76
C ALA A 91 -5.97 1.83 -18.23
N LEU A 92 -4.85 2.36 -18.74
CA LEU A 92 -3.52 2.07 -18.22
C LEU A 92 -3.35 2.58 -16.78
N ALA A 93 -3.80 3.81 -16.50
CA ALA A 93 -3.75 4.38 -15.16
C ALA A 93 -4.59 3.58 -14.16
N ASP A 94 -5.81 3.18 -14.55
CA ASP A 94 -6.69 2.34 -13.72
C ASP A 94 -6.06 0.97 -13.46
N GLY A 95 -5.40 0.38 -14.47
CA GLY A 95 -4.66 -0.88 -14.33
C GLY A 95 -3.51 -0.79 -13.33
N GLU A 96 -2.69 0.27 -13.39
CA GLU A 96 -1.58 0.45 -12.45
C GLU A 96 -2.08 0.77 -11.04
N ASN A 97 -3.14 1.59 -10.90
CA ASN A 97 -3.77 1.87 -9.61
C ASN A 97 -4.32 0.58 -8.97
N LEU A 98 -4.97 -0.28 -9.77
CA LEU A 98 -5.45 -1.57 -9.31
C LEU A 98 -4.29 -2.48 -8.90
N ARG A 99 -3.21 -2.53 -9.68
CA ARG A 99 -2.02 -3.33 -9.36
C ARG A 99 -1.39 -2.89 -8.04
N GLN A 100 -1.25 -1.58 -7.82
CA GLN A 100 -0.74 -1.02 -6.56
C GLN A 100 -1.68 -1.29 -5.37
N ARG A 101 -2.99 -1.27 -5.58
CA ARG A 101 -3.95 -1.63 -4.54
C ARG A 101 -3.88 -3.10 -4.18
N LEU A 102 -3.86 -3.98 -5.17
CA LEU A 102 -3.83 -5.43 -4.96
C LEU A 102 -2.52 -5.88 -4.30
N THR A 103 -1.39 -5.30 -4.69
CA THR A 103 -0.09 -5.59 -4.04
C THR A 103 -0.13 -5.27 -2.55
N LYS A 104 -0.63 -4.09 -2.16
CA LYS A 104 -0.84 -3.73 -0.74
C LYS A 104 -1.79 -4.71 -0.02
N GLN A 105 -2.92 -5.05 -0.64
CA GLN A 105 -3.87 -6.01 -0.05
C GLN A 105 -3.26 -7.41 0.13
N ILE A 106 -2.40 -7.85 -0.79
CA ILE A 106 -1.68 -9.12 -0.68
C ILE A 106 -0.64 -9.07 0.44
N GLU A 107 0.08 -7.96 0.57
CA GLU A 107 1.04 -7.74 1.66
C GLU A 107 0.33 -7.74 3.02
N ASP A 108 -0.77 -6.99 3.14
CA ASP A 108 -1.59 -6.95 4.35
C ASP A 108 -2.16 -8.33 4.68
N ALA A 109 -2.67 -9.07 3.69
CA ALA A 109 -3.19 -10.42 3.89
C ALA A 109 -2.11 -11.40 4.35
N LYS A 110 -0.86 -11.24 3.91
CA LYS A 110 0.27 -12.06 4.38
C LYS A 110 0.66 -11.72 5.81
N LEU A 111 0.74 -10.43 6.14
CA LEU A 111 1.14 -9.97 7.47
C LEU A 111 0.06 -10.31 8.52
N PHE A 112 -1.21 -10.12 8.19
CA PHE A 112 -2.32 -10.27 9.14
C PHE A 112 -3.12 -11.56 8.97
N GLY A 113 -2.75 -12.45 8.04
CA GLY A 113 -3.44 -13.73 7.82
C GLY A 113 -3.43 -14.65 9.05
N ILE A 114 -2.41 -14.52 9.91
CA ILE A 114 -2.29 -15.29 11.16
C ILE A 114 -3.07 -14.67 12.33
N GLN A 115 -3.74 -13.53 12.15
CA GLN A 115 -4.39 -12.78 13.23
C GLN A 115 -5.41 -13.62 14.02
N GLY A 116 -6.24 -14.40 13.32
CA GLY A 116 -7.24 -15.27 13.95
C GLY A 116 -6.58 -16.34 14.83
N PHE A 117 -5.59 -17.04 14.27
CA PHE A 117 -4.80 -18.03 15.00
C PHE A 117 -4.09 -17.44 16.23
N CYS A 118 -3.51 -16.24 16.09
CA CYS A 118 -2.88 -15.55 17.21
C CYS A 118 -3.90 -15.27 18.32
N LYS A 119 -5.12 -14.80 17.98
CA LYS A 119 -6.16 -14.50 18.95
C LYS A 119 -6.54 -15.72 19.79
N ASP A 120 -6.72 -16.88 19.16
CA ASP A 120 -7.05 -18.12 19.87
C ASP A 120 -5.90 -18.55 20.80
N LEU A 121 -4.65 -18.36 20.36
CA LEU A 121 -3.47 -18.69 21.16
C LEU A 121 -3.27 -17.73 22.35
N LEU A 122 -3.83 -16.52 22.33
CA LEU A 122 -3.81 -15.61 23.47
C LEU A 122 -4.61 -16.14 24.66
N GLU A 123 -5.70 -16.88 24.42
CA GLU A 123 -6.48 -17.49 25.50
C GLU A 123 -5.65 -18.54 26.24
N VAL A 124 -4.87 -19.34 25.50
CA VAL A 124 -3.93 -20.31 26.07
C VAL A 124 -2.84 -19.60 26.89
N ALA A 125 -2.30 -18.48 26.37
CA ALA A 125 -1.31 -17.69 27.09
C ALA A 125 -1.85 -17.12 28.41
N ASP A 126 -3.12 -16.68 28.43
CA ASP A 126 -3.78 -16.21 29.64
C ASP A 126 -3.96 -17.33 30.66
N ILE A 127 -4.42 -18.51 30.22
CA ILE A 127 -4.60 -19.67 31.09
C ILE A 127 -3.26 -20.08 31.72
N LEU A 128 -2.17 -20.08 30.95
CA LEU A 128 -0.82 -20.31 31.49
C LEU A 128 -0.43 -19.22 32.49
N GLY A 129 -0.80 -17.96 32.25
CA GLY A 129 -0.64 -16.85 33.19
C GLY A 129 -1.36 -17.11 34.52
N HIS A 130 -2.65 -17.40 34.45
CA HIS A 130 -3.47 -17.74 35.63
C HIS A 130 -2.93 -18.97 36.36
N ALA A 131 -2.49 -20.01 35.65
CA ALA A 131 -1.90 -21.19 36.27
C ALA A 131 -0.62 -20.85 37.04
N THR A 132 0.23 -19.95 36.51
CA THR A 132 1.42 -19.46 37.24
C THR A 132 1.08 -18.57 38.43
N GLU A 133 -0.01 -17.82 38.39
CA GLU A 133 -0.42 -16.92 39.48
C GLU A 133 -1.20 -17.63 40.60
N ALA A 134 -1.90 -18.71 40.26
CA ALA A 134 -2.72 -19.48 41.21
C ALA A 134 -1.88 -20.26 42.23
N VAL A 135 -0.60 -20.54 41.94
CA VAL A 135 0.28 -21.27 42.85
C VAL A 135 0.76 -20.33 43.97
N PRO A 136 0.44 -20.60 45.25
CA PRO A 136 0.91 -19.77 46.36
C PRO A 136 2.44 -19.81 46.45
N LYS A 137 3.08 -18.64 46.51
CA LYS A 137 4.55 -18.54 46.56
C LYS A 137 5.17 -19.25 47.77
N GLU A 138 4.41 -19.37 48.86
CA GLU A 138 4.86 -20.04 50.08
C GLU A 138 4.98 -21.56 49.92
N GLU A 139 4.20 -22.15 49.02
CA GLU A 139 4.23 -23.58 48.73
C GLU A 139 5.34 -23.96 47.75
N ILE A 140 5.87 -22.98 47.00
CA ILE A 140 7.05 -23.11 46.14
C ILE A 140 8.31 -23.12 47.01
N SER A 141 8.49 -24.19 47.77
CA SER A 141 9.67 -24.40 48.61
C SER A 141 10.29 -25.77 48.36
N ASP A 142 11.51 -25.98 48.83
CA ASP A 142 12.20 -27.27 48.72
C ASP A 142 11.50 -28.40 49.51
N LYS A 143 10.47 -28.06 50.32
CA LYS A 143 9.58 -29.02 50.98
C LYS A 143 8.74 -29.83 49.98
N ASN A 144 8.40 -29.24 48.83
CA ASN A 144 7.62 -29.87 47.76
C ASN A 144 8.35 -29.77 46.41
N PRO A 145 9.40 -30.59 46.17
CA PRO A 145 10.23 -30.49 44.97
C PRO A 145 9.45 -30.71 43.67
N HIS A 146 8.42 -31.56 43.68
CA HIS A 146 7.57 -31.80 42.51
C HIS A 146 6.79 -30.55 42.07
N LEU A 147 6.24 -29.79 43.02
CA LEU A 147 5.49 -28.58 42.74
C LEU A 147 6.41 -27.48 42.21
N LYS A 148 7.60 -27.34 42.80
CA LYS A 148 8.65 -26.42 42.34
C LYS A 148 9.06 -26.71 40.88
N ASN A 149 9.35 -27.96 40.57
CA ASN A 149 9.74 -28.38 39.21
C ASN A 149 8.62 -28.16 38.19
N LEU A 150 7.36 -28.41 38.57
CA LEU A 150 6.20 -28.16 37.71
C LEU A 150 6.03 -26.66 37.44
N TYR A 151 6.12 -25.82 38.48
CA TYR A 151 6.03 -24.36 38.36
C TYR A 151 7.14 -23.80 37.44
N GLU A 152 8.36 -24.30 37.58
CA GLU A 152 9.48 -23.94 36.71
C GLU A 152 9.23 -24.35 35.26
N GLY A 153 8.74 -25.58 35.02
CA GLY A 153 8.35 -26.05 33.69
C GLY A 153 7.26 -25.19 33.02
N LEU A 154 6.24 -24.80 33.78
CA LEU A 154 5.20 -23.87 33.30
C LEU A 154 5.78 -22.49 32.97
N THR A 155 6.65 -21.96 33.83
CA THR A 155 7.30 -20.67 33.63
C THR A 155 8.18 -20.68 32.37
N MET A 156 8.93 -21.74 32.14
CA MET A 156 9.72 -21.93 30.92
C MET A 156 8.84 -22.02 29.68
N THR A 157 7.71 -22.73 29.75
CA THR A 157 6.76 -22.87 28.63
C THR A 157 6.14 -21.51 28.29
N LYS A 158 5.73 -20.73 29.29
CA LYS A 158 5.24 -19.34 29.13
C LYS A 158 6.29 -18.44 28.47
N ALA A 159 7.56 -18.56 28.88
CA ALA A 159 8.65 -17.79 28.28
C ALA A 159 8.89 -18.18 26.81
N GLN A 160 8.87 -19.48 26.48
CA GLN A 160 8.99 -19.96 25.10
C GLN A 160 7.83 -19.49 24.23
N LEU A 161 6.60 -19.52 24.74
CA LEU A 161 5.42 -19.01 24.03
C LEU A 161 5.58 -17.53 23.70
N ASN A 162 6.01 -16.70 24.67
CA ASN A 162 6.28 -15.29 24.44
C ASN A 162 7.40 -15.06 23.41
N GLN A 163 8.41 -15.93 23.36
CA GLN A 163 9.45 -15.86 22.33
C GLN A 163 8.93 -16.24 20.93
N VAL A 164 7.98 -17.18 20.84
CA VAL A 164 7.28 -17.48 19.57
C VAL A 164 6.45 -16.27 19.12
N PHE A 165 5.70 -15.66 20.04
CA PHE A 165 4.93 -14.44 19.75
C PHE A 165 5.78 -13.33 19.16
N LYS A 166 6.91 -13.00 19.80
CA LYS A 166 7.84 -11.96 19.30
C LYS A 166 8.39 -12.29 17.91
N ARG A 167 8.70 -13.56 17.61
CA ARG A 167 9.19 -13.98 16.29
C ARG A 167 8.18 -13.76 15.17
N HIS A 168 6.89 -13.90 15.46
CA HIS A 168 5.80 -13.64 14.52
C HIS A 168 5.28 -12.20 14.59
N GLY A 169 5.97 -11.30 15.30
CA GLY A 169 5.62 -9.89 15.40
C GLY A 169 4.45 -9.57 16.33
N LEU A 170 4.06 -10.51 17.18
CA LEU A 170 3.09 -10.30 18.24
C LEU A 170 3.80 -9.75 19.47
N GLU A 171 3.47 -8.51 19.82
CA GLU A 171 4.03 -7.79 20.95
C GLU A 171 3.02 -7.65 22.09
N THR A 172 3.52 -7.81 23.30
CA THR A 172 2.75 -7.68 24.53
C THR A 172 2.64 -6.22 24.92
N VAL A 173 1.43 -5.77 25.26
CA VAL A 173 1.12 -4.40 25.70
C VAL A 173 0.74 -4.46 27.17
N ASN A 174 1.64 -3.98 28.04
CA ASN A 174 1.45 -3.94 29.49
C ASN A 174 1.72 -2.51 30.02
N PRO A 175 0.74 -1.61 29.92
CA PRO A 175 0.93 -0.17 30.13
C PRO A 175 0.89 0.22 31.61
N LEU A 176 1.57 -0.51 32.51
CA LEU A 176 1.60 -0.16 33.93
C LEU A 176 2.32 1.17 34.13
N ASN A 177 1.68 2.11 34.82
CA ASN A 177 2.17 3.47 35.07
C ASN A 177 2.39 4.32 33.79
N GLU A 178 1.79 3.92 32.67
CA GLU A 178 1.82 4.69 31.42
C GLU A 178 0.53 5.49 31.23
N LYS A 179 0.57 6.51 30.37
CA LYS A 179 -0.63 7.27 29.99
C LYS A 179 -1.60 6.37 29.23
N PHE A 180 -2.88 6.51 29.54
CA PHE A 180 -3.93 5.76 28.85
C PHE A 180 -3.97 6.11 27.36
N ASN A 181 -3.94 5.09 26.50
CA ASN A 181 -4.05 5.20 25.05
C ASN A 181 -5.30 4.45 24.56
N PRO A 182 -6.33 5.15 24.06
CA PRO A 182 -7.58 4.52 23.59
C PRO A 182 -7.40 3.51 22.45
N ASN A 183 -6.32 3.61 21.67
CA ASN A 183 -6.09 2.70 20.54
C ASN A 183 -5.59 1.31 20.99
N LEU A 184 -5.00 1.21 22.18
CA LEU A 184 -4.35 0.00 22.68
C LEU A 184 -4.94 -0.50 24.00
N HIS A 185 -5.63 0.37 24.74
CA HIS A 185 -6.10 0.10 26.10
C HIS A 185 -7.61 0.31 26.19
N GLU A 186 -8.27 -0.52 27.01
CA GLU A 186 -9.68 -0.43 27.35
C GLU A 186 -9.81 -0.25 28.86
N ALA A 187 -10.37 0.89 29.28
CA ALA A 187 -10.51 1.24 30.69
C ALA A 187 -11.75 0.56 31.28
N LEU A 188 -11.55 -0.35 32.23
CA LEU A 188 -12.65 -1.05 32.92
C LEU A 188 -13.23 -0.24 34.07
N PHE A 189 -12.36 0.45 34.81
CA PHE A 189 -12.77 1.23 35.98
C PHE A 189 -11.78 2.36 36.24
N GLN A 190 -12.21 3.34 37.04
CA GLN A 190 -11.36 4.40 37.55
C GLN A 190 -11.11 4.18 39.05
N GLN A 191 -9.87 4.41 39.49
CA GLN A 191 -9.50 4.29 40.90
C GLN A 191 -8.86 5.59 41.39
N GLU A 192 -9.20 6.00 42.60
CA GLU A 192 -8.57 7.13 43.28
C GLU A 192 -7.27 6.63 43.92
N VAL A 193 -6.14 7.06 43.37
CA VAL A 193 -4.80 6.67 43.83
C VAL A 193 -3.97 7.91 44.08
N GLN A 194 -3.54 8.08 45.33
CA GLN A 194 -2.69 9.19 45.73
C GLN A 194 -1.32 9.07 45.03
N ASN A 195 -0.78 10.20 44.56
CA ASN A 195 0.52 10.31 43.87
C ASN A 195 0.61 9.76 42.44
N VAL A 196 -0.51 9.61 41.72
CA VAL A 196 -0.51 9.22 40.30
C VAL A 196 -1.25 10.25 39.46
N GLU A 197 -0.65 10.69 38.34
CA GLU A 197 -1.27 11.66 37.43
C GLU A 197 -2.65 11.16 36.92
N PRO A 198 -3.64 12.04 36.75
CA PRO A 198 -4.93 11.67 36.17
C PRO A 198 -4.73 11.10 34.76
N ASN A 199 -5.60 10.15 34.37
CA ASN A 199 -5.51 9.42 33.10
C ASN A 199 -4.27 8.50 32.93
N THR A 200 -3.64 8.13 34.03
CA THR A 200 -2.56 7.12 34.05
C THR A 200 -3.11 5.75 34.37
N VAL A 201 -2.59 4.71 33.73
CA VAL A 201 -2.94 3.34 34.03
C VAL A 201 -2.28 2.91 35.34
N VAL A 202 -3.11 2.53 36.31
CA VAL A 202 -2.68 2.09 37.64
C VAL A 202 -2.61 0.57 37.71
N VAL A 203 -3.62 -0.10 37.16
CA VAL A 203 -3.77 -1.56 37.25
C VAL A 203 -3.98 -2.12 35.86
N VAL A 204 -3.29 -3.20 35.53
CA VAL A 204 -3.55 -3.97 34.31
C VAL A 204 -4.20 -5.28 34.73
N SER A 205 -5.49 -5.40 34.46
CA SER A 205 -6.26 -6.62 34.78
C SER A 205 -6.03 -7.71 33.75
N LYS A 206 -5.89 -7.33 32.47
CA LYS A 206 -5.60 -8.26 31.39
C LYS A 206 -4.62 -7.64 30.42
N ILE A 207 -3.57 -8.40 30.09
CA ILE A 207 -2.50 -7.94 29.22
C ILE A 207 -3.02 -7.80 27.79
N GLY A 208 -2.65 -6.71 27.10
CA GLY A 208 -2.98 -6.48 25.69
C GLY A 208 -1.97 -7.11 24.75
N TYR A 209 -2.35 -7.27 23.48
CA TYR A 209 -1.47 -7.74 22.42
C TYR A 209 -1.73 -7.00 21.11
N LYS A 210 -0.63 -6.61 20.44
CA LYS A 210 -0.64 -6.05 19.09
C LYS A 210 0.18 -6.94 18.16
N LEU A 211 -0.28 -7.07 16.92
CA LEU A 211 0.45 -7.73 15.85
C LEU A 211 0.95 -6.64 14.91
N HIS A 212 2.27 -6.45 14.88
CA HIS A 212 2.89 -5.30 14.23
C HIS A 212 2.23 -4.00 14.69
N GLU A 213 1.61 -3.25 13.77
CA GLU A 213 0.95 -1.97 14.04
C GLU A 213 -0.53 -2.11 14.44
N ARG A 214 -1.11 -3.33 14.39
CA ARG A 214 -2.55 -3.54 14.63
C ARG A 214 -2.81 -4.14 16.00
N CYS A 215 -3.70 -3.52 16.77
CA CYS A 215 -4.21 -4.10 18.02
C CYS A 215 -5.07 -5.34 17.72
N ILE A 216 -4.70 -6.50 18.28
CA ILE A 216 -5.54 -7.72 18.23
C ILE A 216 -6.44 -7.79 19.45
N ARG A 217 -5.89 -7.45 20.62
CA ARG A 217 -6.58 -7.45 21.90
C ARG A 217 -6.12 -6.26 22.74
N PRO A 218 -7.03 -5.36 23.15
CA PRO A 218 -6.66 -4.25 24.01
C PRO A 218 -6.25 -4.76 25.40
N ALA A 219 -5.38 -3.99 26.08
CA ALA A 219 -5.10 -4.23 27.49
C ALA A 219 -6.29 -3.73 28.31
N LEU A 220 -6.81 -4.56 29.23
CA LEU A 220 -7.86 -4.16 30.14
C LEU A 220 -7.23 -3.51 31.38
N VAL A 221 -7.56 -2.24 31.61
CA VAL A 221 -6.83 -1.41 32.58
C VAL A 221 -7.75 -0.64 33.52
N GLY A 222 -7.25 -0.36 34.72
CA GLY A 222 -7.81 0.62 35.65
C GLY A 222 -7.04 1.93 35.55
N VAL A 223 -7.75 3.05 35.43
CA VAL A 223 -7.16 4.39 35.20
C VAL A 223 -7.30 5.27 36.44
N SER A 224 -6.29 6.10 36.74
CA SER A 224 -6.35 7.06 37.85
C SER A 224 -7.32 8.19 37.55
N LYS A 225 -8.18 8.51 38.50
CA LYS A 225 -9.06 9.69 38.46
C LYS A 225 -8.34 10.98 38.84
N GLY A 226 -7.16 10.87 39.48
CA GLY A 226 -6.45 11.98 40.13
C GLY A 226 -6.83 12.11 41.61
#